data_AF-A0A135VT39-F1
#
_entry.id   AF-A0A135VT39-F1
#
_cell.length_a   1.000
_cell.length_b   1.000
_cell.length_c   1.000
_cell.angle_alpha   90.00
_cell.angle_beta   90.00
_cell.angle_gamma   90.00
#
_symmetry.space_group_name_H-M   'P 1'
#
loop_
_entity.id
_entity.type
_entity.pdbx_description
1 polymer ?
#
loop_
_entity_poly.entity_id
_entity_poly.type
_entity_poly.pdbx_seq_one_letter_code
_entity_poly.pdbx_strand_id
1 'polypeptide(L)'
;MGEMKIEKPSLDQIWETWIRIGPANSLSYKMIQDTIRERVGPTFSRLLKEEEINWFQFLIHPFPGDQTNAYFHIRFSPTQDTEIDLPTYCTPQQKINVGQSIAGVNRALLKNNDIAEAWRIIGEQSAWIIEFIEAHKEDNGWIPVDQTVQFMHFFFNMLGLGLSGSIKLQF
;
A
#
# COMPACT_ATOMS: atom_id res chain seq x y z
N MET A 1 -14.35 -4.52 12.90
CA MET A 1 -13.04 -3.92 13.26
C MET A 1 -13.20 -2.41 13.19
N GLY A 2 -12.47 -1.62 13.98
CA GLY A 2 -12.53 -0.15 13.87
C GLY A 2 -11.79 0.33 12.62
N GLU A 3 -12.15 1.52 12.12
CA GLU A 3 -11.47 2.20 11.01
C GLU A 3 -9.97 2.42 11.30
N MET A 4 -9.12 2.15 10.32
CA MET A 4 -7.68 2.40 10.40
C MET A 4 -7.39 3.89 10.28
N LYS A 5 -7.05 4.50 11.42
CA LYS A 5 -6.67 5.91 11.48
C LYS A 5 -5.23 6.09 10.99
N ILE A 6 -5.07 6.82 9.87
CA ILE A 6 -3.76 7.16 9.31
C ILE A 6 -3.40 8.60 9.66
N GLU A 7 -2.20 8.79 10.22
CA GLU A 7 -1.67 10.10 10.57
C GLU A 7 -0.61 10.58 9.57
N LYS A 8 -0.18 11.85 9.69
CA LYS A 8 0.94 12.34 8.89
C LYS A 8 2.21 11.62 9.33
N PRO A 9 2.96 11.00 8.42
CA PRO A 9 4.21 10.35 8.78
C PRO A 9 5.30 11.38 9.12
N SER A 10 6.25 10.97 9.94
CA SER A 10 7.52 11.68 10.09
C SER A 10 8.46 11.26 8.96
N LEU A 11 8.72 12.16 8.01
CA LEU A 11 9.50 11.84 6.80
C LEU A 11 10.98 11.48 7.08
N ASP A 12 11.47 11.82 8.28
CA ASP A 12 12.81 11.48 8.75
C ASP A 12 12.88 10.11 9.44
N GLN A 13 11.72 9.47 9.64
CA GLN A 13 11.56 8.22 10.39
C GLN A 13 10.82 7.17 9.55
N ILE A 14 11.07 7.14 8.24
CA ILE A 14 10.46 6.14 7.37
C ILE A 14 11.32 4.88 7.32
N TRP A 15 10.65 3.76 7.50
CA TRP A 15 11.19 2.43 7.30
C TRP A 15 10.50 1.78 6.12
N GLU A 16 11.16 0.80 5.52
CA GLU A 16 10.55 -0.05 4.52
C GLU A 16 10.77 -1.53 4.82
N THR A 17 9.84 -2.33 4.33
CA THR A 17 9.93 -3.78 4.30
C THR A 17 9.30 -4.35 3.04
N TRP A 18 9.47 -5.65 2.82
CA TRP A 18 9.03 -6.33 1.64
C TRP A 18 8.35 -7.65 1.98
N ILE A 19 7.20 -7.90 1.38
CA ILE A 19 6.45 -9.16 1.54
C ILE A 19 6.29 -9.80 0.17
N ARG A 20 6.89 -10.99 -0.01
CA ARG A 20 6.81 -11.74 -1.27
C ARG A 20 5.38 -12.19 -1.54
N ILE A 21 4.91 -11.93 -2.76
CA ILE A 21 3.61 -12.39 -3.26
C ILE A 21 3.77 -13.70 -4.04
N GLY A 22 4.71 -13.74 -4.98
CA GLY A 22 5.01 -14.90 -5.81
C GLY A 22 5.65 -14.52 -7.15
N PRO A 23 5.74 -15.45 -8.12
CA PRO A 23 6.44 -15.19 -9.39
C PRO A 23 5.80 -14.06 -10.19
N ALA A 24 6.60 -13.11 -10.66
CA ALA A 24 6.10 -11.92 -11.36
C ALA A 24 5.41 -12.25 -12.70
N ASN A 25 5.89 -13.28 -13.39
CA ASN A 25 5.34 -13.73 -14.68
C ASN A 25 4.03 -14.52 -14.57
N SER A 26 3.61 -14.89 -13.36
CA SER A 26 2.37 -15.62 -13.11
C SER A 26 1.57 -14.98 -11.95
N LEU A 27 1.78 -13.68 -11.71
CA LEU A 27 1.12 -12.95 -10.66
C LEU A 27 -0.38 -12.86 -10.96
N SER A 28 -1.21 -13.39 -10.07
CA SER A 28 -2.67 -13.30 -10.19
C SER A 28 -3.24 -12.35 -9.15
N TYR A 29 -4.42 -11.79 -9.44
CA TYR A 29 -5.16 -10.99 -8.47
C TYR A 29 -5.50 -11.77 -7.19
N LYS A 30 -5.63 -13.10 -7.30
CA LYS A 30 -5.81 -13.99 -6.15
C LYS A 30 -4.62 -13.98 -5.22
N MET A 31 -3.41 -14.12 -5.74
CA MET A 31 -2.20 -14.08 -4.94
C MET A 31 -2.05 -12.74 -4.20
N ILE A 32 -2.43 -11.63 -4.85
CA ILE A 32 -2.42 -10.29 -4.25
C ILE A 32 -3.40 -10.22 -3.08
N GLN A 33 -4.67 -10.61 -3.29
CA GLN A 33 -5.68 -10.62 -2.24
C GLN A 33 -5.34 -11.54 -1.08
N ASP A 34 -4.89 -12.77 -1.37
CA ASP A 34 -4.49 -13.74 -0.35
C ASP A 34 -3.35 -13.16 0.50
N THR A 35 -2.33 -12.58 -0.15
CA THR A 35 -1.20 -11.96 0.57
C THR A 35 -1.66 -10.76 1.42
N ILE A 36 -2.62 -9.96 0.97
CA ILE A 36 -3.19 -8.90 1.79
C ILE A 36 -3.91 -9.47 3.01
N ARG A 37 -4.79 -10.46 2.81
CA ARG A 37 -5.59 -11.04 3.90
C ARG A 37 -4.75 -11.78 4.93
N GLU A 38 -3.73 -12.49 4.48
CA GLU A 38 -2.95 -13.38 5.33
C GLU A 38 -1.73 -12.71 5.95
N ARG A 39 -1.20 -11.65 5.32
CA ARG A 39 0.08 -11.02 5.72
C ARG A 39 -0.03 -9.52 5.91
N VAL A 40 -0.35 -8.75 4.86
CA VAL A 40 -0.31 -7.27 4.92
C VAL A 40 -1.32 -6.73 5.93
N GLY A 41 -2.60 -7.09 5.77
CA GLY A 41 -3.70 -6.67 6.64
C GLY A 41 -3.44 -6.99 8.10
N PRO A 42 -3.29 -8.27 8.49
CA PRO A 42 -3.03 -8.63 9.87
C PRO A 42 -1.80 -7.95 10.48
N THR A 43 -0.72 -7.77 9.70
CA THR A 43 0.50 -7.12 10.20
C THR A 43 0.27 -5.65 10.46
N PHE A 44 -0.15 -4.88 9.46
CA PHE A 44 -0.18 -3.42 9.56
C PHE A 44 -1.41 -2.91 10.32
N SER A 45 -2.53 -3.64 10.31
CA SER A 45 -3.66 -3.35 11.19
C SER A 45 -3.31 -3.57 12.66
N ARG A 46 -2.53 -4.62 12.98
CA ARG A 46 -2.02 -4.85 14.35
C ARG A 46 -1.10 -3.70 14.76
N LEU A 47 -0.09 -3.38 13.96
CA LEU A 47 0.90 -2.33 14.27
C LEU A 47 0.25 -0.96 14.49
N LEU A 48 -0.78 -0.61 13.69
CA LEU A 48 -1.55 0.62 13.92
C LEU A 48 -2.35 0.57 15.22
N LYS A 49 -3.04 -0.54 15.48
CA LYS A 49 -3.87 -0.71 16.68
C LYS A 49 -3.04 -0.69 17.98
N GLU A 50 -1.83 -1.23 17.91
CA GLU A 50 -0.88 -1.27 19.02
C GLU A 50 -0.02 0.01 19.11
N GLU A 51 -0.32 1.01 18.26
CA GLU A 51 0.37 2.30 18.21
C GLU A 51 1.89 2.18 17.99
N GLU A 52 2.35 1.10 17.35
CA GLU A 52 3.75 0.90 16.96
C GLU A 52 4.11 1.71 15.71
N ILE A 53 3.14 1.89 14.82
CA ILE A 53 3.23 2.78 13.66
C ILE A 53 2.04 3.74 13.66
N ASN A 54 2.19 4.88 13.00
CA ASN A 54 1.09 5.84 12.77
C ASN A 54 0.72 6.00 11.29
N TRP A 55 1.50 5.39 10.40
CA TRP A 55 1.34 5.50 8.96
C TRP A 55 2.01 4.33 8.26
N PHE A 56 1.40 3.88 7.15
CA PHE A 56 2.03 2.99 6.19
C PHE A 56 1.47 3.22 4.78
N GLN A 57 2.21 2.79 3.77
CA GLN A 57 1.72 2.64 2.40
C GLN A 57 2.33 1.42 1.76
N PHE A 58 1.70 0.87 0.73
CA PHE A 58 2.30 -0.18 -0.08
C PHE A 58 2.07 0.01 -1.58
N LEU A 59 3.03 -0.51 -2.36
CA LEU A 59 2.90 -0.72 -3.79
C LEU A 59 3.44 -2.10 -4.18
N ILE A 60 3.08 -2.57 -5.38
CA ILE A 60 3.51 -3.88 -5.88
C ILE A 60 4.54 -3.69 -6.98
N HIS A 61 5.74 -4.25 -6.80
CA HIS A 61 6.78 -4.32 -7.83
C HIS A 61 7.85 -5.36 -7.44
N PRO A 62 8.78 -5.70 -8.35
CA PRO A 62 9.91 -6.55 -8.01
C PRO A 62 10.83 -5.91 -6.96
N PHE A 63 11.40 -6.77 -6.11
CA PHE A 63 12.46 -6.36 -5.18
C PHE A 63 13.75 -6.11 -5.97
N PRO A 64 14.56 -5.07 -5.68
CA PRO A 64 15.80 -4.81 -6.43
C PRO A 64 16.73 -6.03 -6.56
N GLY A 65 16.81 -6.86 -5.51
CA GLY A 65 17.60 -8.11 -5.51
C GLY A 65 16.89 -9.35 -6.06
N ASP A 66 15.61 -9.26 -6.42
CA ASP A 66 14.84 -10.37 -6.99
C ASP A 66 13.82 -9.84 -8.03
N GLN A 67 14.21 -9.94 -9.30
CA GLN A 67 13.39 -9.56 -10.44
C GLN A 67 12.41 -10.66 -10.88
N THR A 68 12.48 -11.85 -10.30
CA THR A 68 11.65 -13.00 -10.68
C THR A 68 10.35 -13.06 -9.91
N ASN A 69 10.27 -12.38 -8.76
CA ASN A 69 9.10 -12.34 -7.90
C ASN A 69 8.54 -10.92 -7.75
N ALA A 70 7.23 -10.84 -7.58
CA ALA A 70 6.53 -9.65 -7.16
C ALA A 70 6.45 -9.59 -5.63
N TYR A 71 6.55 -8.36 -5.10
CA TYR A 71 6.52 -8.07 -3.68
C TYR A 71 5.57 -6.91 -3.40
N PHE A 72 4.96 -6.92 -2.23
CA PHE A 72 4.53 -5.67 -1.62
C PHE A 72 5.77 -4.97 -1.08
N HIS A 73 6.10 -3.81 -1.65
CA HIS A 73 7.02 -2.85 -1.05
C HIS A 73 6.22 -1.96 -0.11
N ILE A 74 6.50 -2.08 1.18
CA ILE A 74 5.75 -1.40 2.22
C ILE A 74 6.66 -0.38 2.87
N ARG A 75 6.18 0.86 2.98
CA ARG A 75 6.83 1.89 3.79
C ARG A 75 5.96 2.20 4.98
N PHE A 76 6.56 2.49 6.13
CA PHE A 76 5.84 2.80 7.34
C PHE A 76 6.62 3.79 8.21
N SER A 77 5.89 4.50 9.07
CA SER A 77 6.46 5.44 10.04
C SER A 77 6.19 4.87 11.44
N PRO A 78 7.22 4.35 12.11
CA PRO A 78 7.16 4.03 13.54
C PRO A 78 6.75 5.25 14.37
N THR A 79 6.04 5.02 15.48
CA THR A 79 5.76 6.07 16.47
C THR A 79 6.97 6.44 17.32
N GLN A 80 7.87 5.46 17.52
CA GLN A 80 9.20 5.65 18.10
C GLN A 80 10.25 5.33 17.03
N ASP A 81 11.30 6.14 16.91
CA ASP A 81 12.34 5.97 15.88
C ASP A 81 13.27 4.78 16.15
N THR A 82 12.70 3.59 16.12
CA THR A 82 13.35 2.32 16.41
C THR A 82 12.87 1.25 15.44
N GLU A 83 13.66 0.19 15.32
CA GLU A 83 13.24 -1.01 14.60
C GLU A 83 12.03 -1.64 15.30
N ILE A 84 11.03 -2.03 14.50
CA ILE A 84 9.80 -2.70 14.95
C ILE A 84 9.95 -4.21 14.77
N ASP A 85 9.37 -5.00 15.66
CA ASP A 85 9.29 -6.46 15.53
C ASP A 85 8.29 -6.84 14.42
N LEU A 86 8.81 -7.11 13.23
CA LEU A 86 8.03 -7.58 12.08
C LEU A 86 8.07 -9.11 11.95
N PRO A 87 7.00 -9.72 11.41
CA PRO A 87 7.00 -11.14 11.08
C PRO A 87 8.16 -11.51 10.14
N THR A 88 8.66 -12.74 10.24
CA THR A 88 9.83 -13.21 9.47
C THR A 88 9.67 -13.19 7.94
N TYR A 89 8.44 -13.06 7.44
CA TYR A 89 8.16 -12.89 6.01
C TYR A 89 8.27 -11.44 5.52
N CYS A 90 8.48 -10.47 6.41
CA CYS A 90 8.74 -9.07 6.12
C CYS A 90 10.25 -8.86 6.05
N THR A 91 10.84 -8.90 4.86
CA THR A 91 12.31 -8.85 4.73
C THR A 91 12.79 -8.30 3.40
N PRO A 92 13.83 -7.44 3.38
CA PRO A 92 14.52 -6.88 4.54
C PRO A 92 13.72 -5.74 5.20
N GLN A 93 13.96 -5.44 6.47
CA GLN A 93 13.51 -4.22 7.13
C GLN A 93 14.67 -3.23 7.18
N GLN A 94 14.46 -2.00 6.71
CA GLN A 94 15.51 -0.98 6.71
C GLN A 94 14.94 0.43 6.83
N LYS A 95 15.67 1.30 7.53
CA LYS A 95 15.37 2.74 7.58
C LYS A 95 15.78 3.38 6.25
N ILE A 96 14.94 4.26 5.72
CA ILE A 96 15.16 4.97 4.47
C ILE A 96 15.02 6.46 4.64
N ASN A 97 15.65 7.22 3.74
CA ASN A 97 15.40 8.64 3.60
C ASN A 97 14.48 8.86 2.39
N VAL A 98 13.20 9.12 2.67
CA VAL A 98 12.22 9.43 1.62
C VAL A 98 12.37 10.89 1.14
N GLY A 99 12.97 11.75 1.98
CA GLY A 99 13.14 13.16 1.73
C GLY A 99 11.81 13.90 1.54
N GLN A 100 11.87 15.07 0.91
CA GLN A 100 10.70 15.89 0.58
C GLN A 100 10.16 15.62 -0.84
N SER A 101 10.17 14.36 -1.28
CA SER A 101 9.76 13.98 -2.63
C SER A 101 8.68 12.89 -2.62
N ILE A 102 7.76 12.99 -3.57
CA ILE A 102 6.79 11.96 -3.92
C ILE A 102 7.01 11.71 -5.40
N ALA A 103 7.59 10.57 -5.76
CA ALA A 103 8.13 10.26 -7.09
C ALA A 103 7.41 10.94 -8.28
N GLY A 104 8.10 11.85 -8.97
CA GLY A 104 7.57 12.55 -10.16
C GLY A 104 6.55 13.64 -9.88
N VAL A 105 6.02 13.75 -8.65
CA VAL A 105 5.14 14.84 -8.24
C VAL A 105 5.95 16.12 -8.05
N ASN A 106 5.58 17.17 -8.76
CA ASN A 106 6.17 18.49 -8.56
C ASN A 106 5.65 19.10 -7.24
N ARG A 107 6.52 19.18 -6.24
CA ARG A 107 6.19 19.73 -4.91
C ARG A 107 5.56 21.12 -4.97
N ALA A 108 5.94 21.95 -5.94
CA ALA A 108 5.43 23.32 -6.09
C ALA A 108 3.94 23.37 -6.43
N LEU A 109 3.36 22.25 -6.87
CA LEU A 109 1.93 22.12 -7.17
C LEU A 109 1.12 21.70 -5.94
N LEU A 110 1.76 21.35 -4.83
CA LEU A 110 1.07 20.96 -3.60
C LEU A 110 0.72 22.19 -2.76
N LYS A 111 -0.46 22.15 -2.14
CA LYS A 111 -0.90 23.21 -1.22
C LYS A 111 0.14 23.36 -0.11
N ASN A 112 0.67 24.58 0.04
CA ASN A 112 1.71 24.92 1.03
C ASN A 112 2.99 24.05 0.93
N ASN A 113 3.23 23.35 -0.19
CA ASN A 113 4.28 22.33 -0.32
C ASN A 113 4.23 21.25 0.79
N ASP A 114 3.05 20.92 1.30
CA ASP A 114 2.89 19.93 2.39
C ASP A 114 3.01 18.49 1.87
N ILE A 115 4.26 18.03 1.77
CA ILE A 115 4.61 16.66 1.35
C ILE A 115 4.08 15.62 2.34
N ALA A 116 4.06 15.94 3.64
CA ALA A 116 3.57 15.02 4.66
C ALA A 116 2.06 14.78 4.53
N GLU A 117 1.28 15.81 4.16
CA GLU A 117 -0.14 15.65 3.84
C GLU A 117 -0.36 14.78 2.61
N ALA A 118 0.45 14.95 1.55
CA ALA A 118 0.34 14.11 0.38
C ALA A 118 0.69 12.63 0.70
N TRP A 119 1.69 12.39 1.54
CA TRP A 119 1.96 11.03 2.05
C TRP A 119 0.85 10.49 2.95
N ARG A 120 0.22 11.32 3.79
CA ARG A 120 -0.95 10.92 4.59
C ARG A 120 -2.06 10.37 3.71
N ILE A 121 -2.40 11.07 2.63
CA ILE A 121 -3.42 10.65 1.65
C ILE A 121 -3.03 9.33 0.97
N ILE A 122 -1.75 9.14 0.61
CA ILE A 122 -1.26 7.87 0.05
C ILE A 122 -1.40 6.72 1.07
N GLY A 123 -1.18 7.00 2.35
CA GLY A 123 -1.39 6.03 3.42
C GLY A 123 -2.87 5.67 3.61
N GLU A 124 -3.76 6.66 3.58
CA GLU A 124 -5.22 6.44 3.61
C GLU A 124 -5.69 5.54 2.46
N GLN A 125 -5.14 5.73 1.25
CA GLN A 125 -5.43 4.86 0.12
C GLN A 125 -5.03 3.41 0.39
N SER A 126 -3.86 3.19 0.99
CA SER A 126 -3.37 1.84 1.32
C SER A 126 -4.22 1.19 2.41
N ALA A 127 -4.58 1.94 3.44
CA ALA A 127 -5.47 1.49 4.51
C ALA A 127 -6.85 1.11 3.96
N TRP A 128 -7.43 1.97 3.14
CA TRP A 128 -8.72 1.73 2.50
C TRP A 128 -8.74 0.43 1.68
N ILE A 129 -7.67 0.11 0.94
CA ILE A 129 -7.58 -1.16 0.18
C ILE A 129 -7.69 -2.38 1.10
N ILE A 130 -7.02 -2.35 2.25
CA ILE A 130 -7.09 -3.44 3.23
C ILE A 130 -8.52 -3.54 3.76
N GLU A 131 -9.11 -2.44 4.22
CA GLU A 131 -10.48 -2.44 4.75
C GLU A 131 -11.50 -2.93 3.72
N PHE A 132 -11.36 -2.50 2.47
CA PHE A 132 -12.17 -2.98 1.36
C PHE A 132 -12.05 -4.50 1.20
N ILE A 133 -10.83 -5.05 1.22
CA ILE A 133 -10.60 -6.49 1.10
C ILE A 133 -11.16 -7.25 2.32
N GLU A 134 -11.05 -6.66 3.51
CA GLU A 134 -11.57 -7.24 4.74
C GLU A 134 -13.10 -7.23 4.82
N ALA A 135 -13.75 -6.21 4.29
CA ALA A 135 -15.21 -6.11 4.26
C ALA A 135 -15.87 -7.24 3.45
N HIS A 136 -15.13 -7.87 2.54
CA HIS A 136 -15.61 -9.01 1.73
C HIS A 136 -15.17 -10.38 2.29
N LYS A 137 -14.83 -10.47 3.60
CA LYS A 137 -14.42 -11.73 4.23
C LYS A 137 -15.54 -12.77 4.34
N GLU A 138 -16.81 -12.36 4.35
CA GLU A 138 -17.95 -13.27 4.60
C GLU A 138 -18.44 -14.01 3.33
N ASP A 139 -18.12 -13.52 2.12
CA ASP A 139 -18.58 -14.10 0.84
C ASP A 139 -17.46 -14.93 0.15
N ASN A 140 -17.15 -16.11 0.69
CA ASN A 140 -16.05 -17.00 0.24
C ASN A 140 -14.65 -16.33 0.20
N GLY A 141 -14.52 -15.13 0.79
CA GLY A 141 -13.28 -14.39 0.86
C GLY A 141 -12.63 -14.12 -0.48
N TRP A 142 -13.39 -14.01 -1.58
CA TRP A 142 -12.83 -13.68 -2.91
C TRP A 142 -13.57 -12.49 -3.49
N ILE A 143 -12.83 -11.42 -3.82
CA ILE A 143 -13.39 -10.29 -4.55
C ILE A 143 -13.10 -10.52 -6.03
N PRO A 144 -14.11 -10.68 -6.89
CA PRO A 144 -13.88 -10.72 -8.33
C PRO A 144 -13.15 -9.45 -8.79
N VAL A 145 -12.16 -9.59 -9.69
CA VAL A 145 -11.39 -8.46 -10.26
C VAL A 145 -12.34 -7.36 -10.75
N ASP A 146 -13.42 -7.75 -11.41
CA ASP A 146 -14.42 -6.82 -11.98
C ASP A 146 -15.04 -5.89 -10.94
N GLN A 147 -15.23 -6.35 -9.69
CA GLN A 147 -15.77 -5.52 -8.62
C GLN A 147 -14.77 -4.43 -8.21
N THR A 148 -13.50 -4.79 -8.08
CA THR A 148 -12.43 -3.83 -7.78
C THR A 148 -12.21 -2.86 -8.94
N VAL A 149 -12.19 -3.35 -10.18
CA VAL A 149 -12.09 -2.52 -11.38
C VAL A 149 -13.26 -1.56 -11.46
N GLN A 150 -14.48 -2.02 -11.22
CA GLN A 150 -15.67 -1.17 -11.25
C GLN A 150 -15.63 -0.09 -10.17
N PHE A 151 -15.13 -0.39 -8.98
CA PHE A 151 -14.93 0.62 -7.94
C PHE A 151 -13.88 1.67 -8.37
N MET A 152 -12.72 1.22 -8.85
CA MET A 152 -11.65 2.11 -9.35
C MET A 152 -12.09 2.94 -10.56
N HIS A 153 -13.01 2.42 -11.38
CA HIS A 153 -13.60 3.14 -12.50
C HIS A 153 -14.31 4.43 -12.04
N PHE A 154 -14.99 4.44 -10.89
CA PHE A 154 -15.57 5.68 -10.36
C PHE A 154 -14.50 6.73 -10.00
N PHE A 155 -13.35 6.32 -9.48
CA PHE A 155 -12.22 7.23 -9.25
C PHE A 155 -11.69 7.83 -10.55
N PHE A 156 -11.47 7.00 -11.58
CA PHE A 156 -10.98 7.48 -12.87
C PHE A 156 -12.00 8.38 -13.59
N ASN A 157 -13.30 8.10 -13.44
CA ASN A 157 -14.36 8.94 -14.01
C ASN A 157 -14.42 10.33 -13.36
N MET A 158 -14.22 10.44 -12.04
CA MET A 158 -14.14 11.74 -11.37
C MET A 158 -13.00 12.61 -11.91
N LEU A 159 -11.90 11.98 -12.33
CA LEU A 159 -10.74 12.68 -12.92
C LEU A 159 -10.92 12.98 -14.42
N GLY A 160 -12.05 12.59 -15.03
CA GLY A 160 -12.26 12.72 -16.47
C GLY A 160 -11.32 11.84 -17.31
N LEU A 161 -10.71 10.81 -16.69
CA LEU A 161 -9.80 9.88 -17.35
C LEU A 161 -10.53 8.67 -17.96
N GLY A 162 -11.83 8.52 -17.67
CA GLY A 162 -12.71 7.63 -18.40
C GLY A 162 -13.10 8.27 -19.74
N LEU A 163 -12.80 7.58 -20.84
CA LEU A 163 -13.16 7.88 -22.24
C LEU A 163 -12.13 8.69 -23.06
N SER A 164 -10.98 8.07 -23.38
CA SER A 164 -10.53 7.93 -24.78
C SER A 164 -9.29 7.03 -24.89
N GLY A 165 -9.42 5.93 -25.63
CA GLY A 165 -8.29 5.08 -26.02
C GLY A 165 -8.10 3.85 -25.14
N SER A 166 -8.33 2.69 -25.74
CA SER A 166 -8.00 1.35 -25.26
C SER A 166 -6.71 1.27 -24.42
N ILE A 167 -6.83 1.33 -23.10
CA ILE A 167 -5.84 0.71 -22.22
C ILE A 167 -6.12 -0.79 -22.29
N LYS A 168 -5.34 -1.50 -23.09
CA LYS A 168 -5.25 -2.96 -22.96
C LYS A 168 -4.54 -3.25 -21.63
N LEU A 169 -5.32 -3.41 -20.57
CA LEU A 169 -4.87 -4.20 -19.43
C LEU A 169 -4.88 -5.66 -19.92
N GLN A 170 -3.72 -6.13 -20.38
CA GLN A 170 -3.52 -7.57 -20.54
C GLN A 170 -3.39 -8.15 -19.14
N PHE A 171 -4.45 -8.83 -18.71
CA PHE A 171 -4.39 -9.85 -17.66
C PHE A 171 -3.99 -11.18 -18.31
#